data_AF-A0A562RBN8-F1
#
_entry.id   AF-A0A562RBN8-F1
#
_cell.length_a   1.000
_cell.length_b   1.000
_cell.length_c   1.000
_cell.angle_alpha   90.00
_cell.angle_beta   90.00
_cell.angle_gamma   90.00
#
_symmetry.space_group_name_H-M   'P 1'
#
loop_
_entity.id
_entity.type
_entity.pdbx_description
1 polymer ?
#
loop_
_entity_poly.entity_id
_entity_poly.type
_entity_poly.pdbx_seq_one_letter_code
_entity_poly.pdbx_strand_id
1 'polypeptide(L)'
;MGGDEFVVLLDGVTPEMAQETGHRLIAEVAASYELSGEMRASVGASVGIAMSPDHGAEVADLLAVADAALYEAKSGGKSRCCLASVETNLSALRRLKQSEPRGPMASAA
;
A
#
# COMPACT_ATOMS: atom_id res chain seq x y z
N MET A 1 -8.90 -1.60 -3.79
CA MET A 1 -8.42 -1.74 -5.17
C MET A 1 -9.39 -0.98 -6.07
N GLY A 2 -9.32 0.36 -6.02
CA GLY A 2 -9.93 1.26 -7.01
C GLY A 2 -9.21 1.17 -8.36
N GLY A 3 -9.66 1.94 -9.35
CA GLY A 3 -9.08 1.92 -10.69
C GLY A 3 -7.66 2.49 -10.81
N ASP A 4 -7.17 3.16 -9.76
CA ASP A 4 -5.86 3.82 -9.67
C ASP A 4 -4.92 3.18 -8.62
N GLU A 5 -5.30 2.01 -8.08
CA GLU A 5 -4.51 1.28 -7.09
C GLU A 5 -3.84 0.05 -7.72
N PHE A 6 -2.55 -0.11 -7.47
CA PHE A 6 -1.73 -1.20 -8.01
C PHE A 6 -1.01 -1.93 -6.88
N VAL A 7 -0.78 -3.24 -7.07
CA VAL A 7 0.00 -4.07 -6.17
C VAL A 7 1.20 -4.62 -6.94
N VAL A 8 2.37 -4.55 -6.33
CA VAL A 8 3.62 -5.14 -6.85
C VAL A 8 4.10 -6.18 -5.85
N LEU A 9 4.32 -7.40 -6.31
CA LEU A 9 4.91 -8.48 -5.52
C LEU A 9 6.41 -8.58 -5.85
N LEU A 10 7.24 -8.53 -4.82
CA LEU A 10 8.69 -8.74 -4.92
C LEU A 10 9.06 -9.99 -4.13
N ASP A 11 9.79 -10.90 -4.76
CA ASP A 11 10.25 -12.14 -4.14
C ASP A 11 11.76 -12.08 -3.83
N GLY A 12 12.16 -12.62 -2.69
CA GLY A 12 13.58 -12.71 -2.29
C GLY A 12 14.29 -11.38 -2.09
N VAL A 13 13.57 -10.31 -1.70
CA VAL A 13 14.14 -8.96 -1.51
C VAL A 13 14.30 -8.60 -0.03
N THR A 14 15.31 -7.78 0.28
CA THR A 14 15.42 -7.14 1.60
C THR A 14 14.49 -5.91 1.70
N PRO A 15 14.22 -5.39 2.90
CA PRO A 15 13.45 -4.15 3.06
C PRO A 15 14.07 -2.96 2.29
N GLU A 16 15.39 -2.85 2.26
CA GLU A 16 16.10 -1.78 1.55
C GLU A 16 15.90 -1.88 0.04
N MET A 17 15.99 -3.09 -0.52
CA MET A 17 15.72 -3.34 -1.94
C MET A 17 14.27 -3.04 -2.31
N ALA A 18 13.33 -3.37 -1.42
CA ALA A 18 11.91 -3.04 -1.61
C ALA A 18 11.69 -1.52 -1.60
N GLN A 19 12.33 -0.80 -0.67
CA GLN A 19 12.29 0.66 -0.63
C GLN A 19 12.92 1.30 -1.87
N GLU A 20 14.07 0.80 -2.33
CA GLU A 20 14.70 1.27 -3.57
C GLU A 20 13.76 1.09 -4.77
N THR A 21 13.11 -0.08 -4.87
CA THR A 21 12.10 -0.34 -5.91
C THR A 21 10.93 0.63 -5.81
N GLY A 22 10.44 0.90 -4.59
CA GLY A 22 9.39 1.88 -4.34
C GLY A 22 9.77 3.30 -4.80
N HIS A 23 10.99 3.76 -4.47
CA HIS A 23 11.49 5.05 -4.92
C HIS A 23 11.60 5.15 -6.45
N ARG A 24 12.10 4.09 -7.10
CA ARG A 24 12.19 4.01 -8.56
C ARG A 24 10.81 4.10 -9.21
N LEU A 25 9.83 3.34 -8.71
CA LEU A 25 8.45 3.38 -9.20
C LEU A 25 7.85 4.79 -9.08
N ILE A 26 8.07 5.47 -7.95
CA ILE A 26 7.58 6.84 -7.75
C ILE A 26 8.21 7.80 -8.75
N ALA A 27 9.53 7.72 -8.97
CA ALA A 27 10.24 8.58 -9.91
C ALA A 27 9.76 8.38 -11.36
N GLU A 28 9.60 7.13 -11.78
CA GLU A 28 9.14 6.80 -13.13
C GLU A 28 7.68 7.23 -13.36
N VAL A 29 6.79 7.06 -12.37
CA VAL A 29 5.40 7.52 -12.47
C VAL A 29 5.32 9.06 -12.42
N ALA A 30 6.25 9.72 -11.73
CA ALA A 30 6.31 11.18 -11.67
C ALA A 30 6.88 11.83 -12.95
N ALA A 31 7.35 11.04 -13.91
CA ALA A 31 7.84 11.55 -15.18
C ALA A 31 6.74 12.34 -15.92
N SER A 32 7.16 13.28 -16.76
CA SER A 32 6.22 14.06 -17.55
C SER A 32 5.68 13.23 -18.71
N TYR A 33 4.36 13.15 -18.82
CA TYR A 33 3.65 12.51 -19.91
C TYR A 33 3.27 13.54 -20.96
N GLU A 34 3.59 13.25 -22.21
CA GLU A 34 3.12 14.01 -23.36
C GLU A 34 1.69 13.57 -23.69
N LEU A 35 0.76 14.52 -23.66
CA LEU A 35 -0.63 14.32 -24.04
C LEU A 35 -0.83 14.91 -25.44
N SER A 36 -2.01 14.73 -26.03
CA SER A 36 -2.32 15.28 -27.35
C SER A 36 -2.07 16.80 -27.41
N GLY A 37 -1.29 17.25 -28.41
CA GLY A 37 -0.87 18.65 -28.56
C GLY A 37 0.48 18.93 -27.88
N GLU A 38 0.67 20.16 -27.40
CA GLU A 38 1.86 20.57 -26.62
C GLU A 38 1.63 20.44 -25.10
N MET A 39 0.61 19.69 -24.69
CA MET A 39 0.24 19.57 -23.28
C MET A 39 1.10 18.51 -22.59
N ARG A 40 1.62 18.88 -21.41
CA ARG A 40 2.37 17.99 -20.52
C ARG A 40 1.64 17.83 -19.21
N ALA A 41 1.57 16.59 -18.72
CA ALA A 41 1.02 16.27 -17.41
C ALA A 41 2.03 15.46 -16.60
N SER A 42 1.88 15.48 -15.28
CA SER A 42 2.62 14.63 -14.35
C SER A 42 1.66 14.14 -13.29
N VAL A 43 1.80 12.88 -12.88
CA VAL A 43 1.04 12.30 -11.77
C VAL A 43 1.99 11.90 -10.65
N GLY A 44 1.53 11.94 -9.40
CA GLY A 44 2.30 11.45 -8.27
C GLY A 44 1.87 10.05 -7.89
N ALA A 45 2.79 9.22 -7.42
CA ALA A 45 2.49 7.95 -6.78
C ALA A 45 2.93 7.97 -5.32
N SER A 46 2.24 7.23 -4.46
CA SER A 46 2.72 6.92 -3.10
C SER A 46 2.73 5.41 -2.96
N VAL A 47 3.68 4.88 -2.20
CA VAL A 47 3.88 3.43 -2.09
C VAL A 47 3.91 3.04 -0.62
N GLY A 48 3.08 2.08 -0.23
CA GLY A 48 3.19 1.39 1.05
C GLY A 48 3.83 0.02 0.86
N ILE A 49 4.78 -0.33 1.72
CA ILE A 49 5.57 -1.56 1.60
C ILE A 49 5.35 -2.42 2.85
N ALA A 50 5.01 -3.68 2.63
CA ALA A 50 4.97 -4.72 3.67
C ALA A 50 5.89 -5.88 3.26
N MET A 51 6.39 -6.61 4.26
CA MET A 51 7.40 -7.67 4.10
C MET A 51 6.90 -8.93 4.79
N SER A 52 6.95 -10.06 4.10
CA SER A 52 6.74 -11.36 4.73
C SER A 52 8.07 -11.88 5.28
N PRO A 53 8.10 -12.52 6.47
CA PRO A 53 6.97 -12.78 7.37
C PRO A 53 6.70 -11.65 8.39
N ASP A 54 7.55 -10.62 8.46
CA ASP A 54 7.55 -9.61 9.53
C ASP A 54 6.23 -8.84 9.68
N HIS A 55 5.53 -8.63 8.57
CA HIS A 55 4.28 -7.88 8.49
C HIS A 55 3.05 -8.78 8.26
N GLY A 56 3.22 -10.10 8.39
CA GLY A 56 2.18 -11.09 8.13
C GLY A 56 2.68 -12.21 7.23
N ALA A 57 2.08 -13.40 7.39
CA ALA A 57 2.39 -14.57 6.58
C ALA A 57 1.41 -14.74 5.40
N GLU A 58 0.20 -14.21 5.53
CA GLU A 58 -0.86 -14.33 4.54
C GLU A 58 -0.97 -13.06 3.67
N VAL A 59 -1.43 -13.24 2.44
CA VAL A 59 -1.60 -12.13 1.48
C VAL A 59 -2.54 -11.04 2.03
N ALA A 60 -3.60 -11.44 2.73
CA ALA A 60 -4.56 -10.49 3.31
C ALA A 60 -3.92 -9.57 4.37
N ASP A 61 -3.03 -10.12 5.20
CA ASP A 61 -2.32 -9.35 6.22
C ASP A 61 -1.36 -8.35 5.58
N LEU A 62 -0.55 -8.82 4.62
CA LEU A 62 0.42 -7.99 3.91
C LEU A 62 -0.27 -6.84 3.16
N LEU A 63 -1.40 -7.10 2.50
CA LEU A 63 -2.16 -6.05 1.81
C LEU A 63 -2.73 -5.02 2.79
N ALA A 64 -3.28 -5.46 3.92
CA ALA A 64 -3.82 -4.55 4.95
C ALA A 64 -2.72 -3.67 5.57
N VAL A 65 -1.54 -4.25 5.82
CA VAL A 65 -0.38 -3.53 6.35
C VAL A 65 0.21 -2.57 5.30
N ALA A 66 0.35 -3.01 4.05
CA ALA A 66 0.83 -2.16 2.96
C ALA A 66 -0.12 -0.98 2.71
N ASP A 67 -1.43 -1.16 2.80
CA ASP A 67 -2.41 -0.07 2.70
C ASP A 67 -2.27 0.94 3.85
N ALA A 68 -2.05 0.47 5.08
CA ALA A 68 -1.78 1.36 6.20
C ALA A 68 -0.46 2.15 6.00
N ALA A 69 0.60 1.51 5.48
CA ALA A 69 1.86 2.21 5.14
C ALA A 69 1.65 3.23 4.02
N LEU A 70 0.82 2.90 3.03
CA LEU A 70 0.46 3.79 1.94
C LEU A 70 -0.30 5.02 2.45
N TYR A 71 -1.16 4.84 3.45
CA TYR A 71 -1.85 5.95 4.10
C TYR A 71 -0.88 6.89 4.84
N GLU A 72 0.13 6.33 5.53
CA GLU A 72 1.22 7.13 6.13
C GLU A 72 2.00 7.90 5.06
N ALA A 73 2.32 7.26 3.93
CA ALA A 73 2.97 7.94 2.79
C ALA A 73 2.13 9.10 2.25
N LYS A 74 0.82 8.89 2.07
CA LYS A 74 -0.12 9.91 1.59
C LYS A 74 -0.30 11.06 2.58
N SER A 75 -0.43 10.77 3.88
CA SER A 75 -0.62 11.79 4.93
C SER A 75 0.67 12.57 5.26
N GLY A 76 1.83 11.95 5.07
CA GLY A 76 3.13 12.59 5.30
C GLY A 76 3.53 13.64 4.25
N GLY A 77 2.80 13.76 3.14
CA GLY A 77 3.09 14.71 2.05
C GLY A 77 3.07 14.10 0.65
N LYS A 78 2.66 12.83 0.49
CA LYS A 78 2.59 12.08 -0.78
C LYS A 78 3.97 11.93 -1.46
N SER A 79 3.98 11.38 -2.67
CA SER A 79 5.15 11.20 -3.53
C SER A 79 6.34 10.54 -2.82
N ARG A 80 6.06 9.56 -1.96
CA ARG A 80 7.05 8.86 -1.14
C ARG A 80 6.68 7.40 -0.96
N CYS A 81 7.67 6.61 -0.56
CA CYS A 81 7.43 5.25 -0.06
C CYS A 81 7.57 5.20 1.46
N CYS A 82 6.73 4.39 2.11
CA CYS A 82 6.84 4.07 3.52
C CYS A 82 6.92 2.55 3.69
N LEU A 83 7.94 2.10 4.42
CA LEU A 83 8.00 0.72 4.91
C LEU A 83 7.11 0.64 6.14
N ALA A 84 6.33 -0.43 6.24
CA ALA A 84 5.47 -0.67 7.39
C ALA A 84 6.27 -0.69 8.69
N SER A 85 5.64 -0.12 9.72
CA SER A 85 6.15 -0.07 11.07
C SER A 85 5.20 -0.79 12.03
N VAL A 86 5.56 -0.84 13.31
CA VAL A 86 4.68 -1.37 14.36
C VAL A 86 3.34 -0.62 14.40
N GLU A 87 3.34 0.70 14.24
CA GLU A 87 2.11 1.50 14.24
C GLU A 87 1.22 1.16 13.03
N THR A 88 1.86 0.91 11.90
CA THR A 88 1.20 0.45 10.67
C THR A 88 0.51 -0.90 10.88
N ASN A 89 1.19 -1.87 11.51
CA ASN A 89 0.60 -3.18 11.86
C ASN A 89 -0.60 -3.02 12.80
N LEU A 90 -0.50 -2.20 13.84
CA LEU A 90 -1.61 -1.96 14.76
C LEU A 90 -2.82 -1.35 14.06
N SER A 91 -2.57 -0.42 13.14
CA SER A 91 -3.60 0.21 12.32
C SER A 91 -4.29 -0.80 11.40
N ALA A 92 -3.51 -1.69 10.77
CA ALA A 92 -4.04 -2.75 9.91
C ALA A 92 -4.89 -3.77 10.70
N LEU A 93 -4.41 -4.23 11.86
CA LEU A 93 -5.14 -5.16 12.72
C LEU A 93 -6.50 -4.60 13.18
N ARG A 94 -6.56 -3.30 13.48
CA ARG A 94 -7.82 -2.62 13.84
C ARG A 94 -8.81 -2.63 12.67
N ARG A 95 -8.34 -2.41 11.44
CA ARG A 95 -9.18 -2.42 10.23
C ARG A 95 -9.71 -3.82 9.92
N LEU A 96 -8.86 -4.85 10.03
CA LEU A 96 -9.27 -6.24 9.81
C LEU A 96 -10.37 -6.68 10.79
N LYS A 97 -10.21 -6.37 12.10
CA LYS A 97 -11.23 -6.66 13.12
C LYS A 97 -12.55 -5.92 12.93
N GLN A 98 -12.53 -4.76 12.26
CA GLN A 98 -13.75 -3.99 11.94
C GLN A 98 -14.42 -4.47 10.65
N SER A 99 -13.71 -5.25 9.82
CA SER A 99 -14.20 -5.80 8.56
C SER A 99 -14.77 -7.21 8.66
N GLU A 100 -14.69 -7.86 9.83
CA GLU A 100 -15.44 -9.11 10.05
C GLU A 100 -16.94 -8.80 9.92
N PRO A 101 -17.67 -9.44 8.99
CA PRO A 101 -19.11 -9.24 8.92
C PRO A 101 -19.69 -9.64 10.27
N ARG A 102 -20.50 -8.75 10.87
CA ARG A 102 -21.40 -9.13 11.96
C ARG A 102 -22.26 -10.29 11.44
N GLY A 103 -21.83 -11.52 11.71
CA GLY A 103 -22.62 -12.71 11.43
C GLY A 103 -23.97 -12.57 12.13
N PRO A 104 -25.07 -13.01 11.51
CA PRO A 104 -26.39 -12.85 12.10
C PRO A 104 -26.40 -13.57 13.45
N MET A 105 -26.83 -12.87 14.50
CA MET A 105 -27.25 -13.54 15.73
C MET A 105 -28.28 -14.60 15.36
N ALA A 106 -28.11 -15.78 15.94
CA ALA A 106 -28.75 -17.03 15.57
C ALA A 106 -30.29 -16.98 15.45
N SER A 107 -30.74 -17.89 14.59
CA SER A 107 -32.11 -18.34 14.36
C SER A 107 -32.77 -18.97 15.60
N ALA A 108 -34.11 -18.93 15.59
CA ALA A 108 -35.05 -19.91 16.16
C ALA A 108 -35.01 -20.19 17.67
N ALA A 109 -36.00 -19.66 18.39
CA ALA A 109 -37.13 -20.43 18.96
C ALA A 109 -38.16 -19.45 19.58
#